data_AF-A0A1G5JA12-F1
#
_entry.id   AF-A0A1G5JA12-F1
#
_cell.length_a   1.000
_cell.length_b   1.000
_cell.length_c   1.000
_cell.angle_alpha   90.00
_cell.angle_beta   90.00
_cell.angle_gamma   90.00
#
_symmetry.space_group_name_H-M   'P 1'
#
loop_
_entity.id
_entity.type
_entity.pdbx_description
1 polymer ?
#
loop_
_entity_poly.entity_id
_entity_poly.type
_entity_poly.pdbx_seq_one_letter_code
_entity_poly.pdbx_strand_id
1 'polypeptide(L)'
;SNRYWCQKEIQFAKESNKPMVVVNHLKKSEDRIFPHCVNVPSVRVQSNSEISDGEKYRVITIALLETLRHHYHTQFLENYNSDSVLILNRPPELTDIPLLIKNSGGKIDKNFNAILYPEPPVYENELKFLVPFGIKAETPLSHYAPLLKGSTIGISVSEPDKKEISKIGQSESHLINLSQTIARHLLFRRATLVYGGDLRLRNNFTEYLCEEALIVKDCIKEFGPLLKNFSAWPIYNITNDRVIEWNSQNHQIAEMIEVDPPSKVRSGYNTDKFLPPDSPLNLFAWSLSLTKMRNEMIDKCDYRICAGGRLFGYKGKYPGVLEEILISIKLKKPLYLIGGFGGITSRVCDFIIGGNIAEELTYDWQVDHTLSYSKLSELFYKDPSESNIDYSGVLGEIATLGLEGLSRGNGLTVDQNKRLFKSEFIDEVVMLIVKGIDNLTHGY
;
A
#
# COMPACT_ATOMS: atom_id res chain seq x y z
N SER A 1 5.70 -39.34 6.34
CA SER A 1 6.35 -40.63 6.65
C SER A 1 7.11 -40.46 7.96
N ASN A 2 6.79 -41.24 9.00
CA ASN A 2 7.48 -41.17 10.30
C ASN A 2 8.74 -42.03 10.35
N ARG A 3 9.25 -42.45 9.17
CA ARG A 3 10.52 -43.18 9.06
C ARG A 3 11.66 -42.27 9.48
N TYR A 4 12.64 -42.85 10.17
CA TYR A 4 13.84 -42.17 10.66
C TYR A 4 14.56 -41.36 9.57
N TRP A 5 14.64 -41.90 8.35
CA TRP A 5 15.31 -41.21 7.25
C TRP A 5 14.57 -39.93 6.82
N CYS A 6 13.23 -39.97 6.73
CA CYS A 6 12.43 -38.79 6.43
C CYS A 6 12.53 -37.72 7.51
N GLN A 7 12.64 -38.11 8.78
CA GLN A 7 12.87 -37.17 9.88
C GLN A 7 14.21 -36.44 9.73
N LYS A 8 15.27 -37.15 9.31
CA LYS A 8 16.58 -36.54 9.00
C LYS A 8 16.53 -35.58 7.82
N GLU A 9 15.84 -35.94 6.74
CA GLU A 9 15.69 -35.05 5.58
C GLU A 9 15.00 -33.73 5.96
N ILE A 10 13.92 -33.82 6.75
CA ILE A 10 13.19 -32.65 7.26
C ILE A 10 14.10 -31.77 8.11
N GLN A 11 14.84 -32.36 9.04
CA GLN A 11 15.75 -31.62 9.90
C GLN A 11 16.84 -30.91 9.09
N PHE A 12 17.49 -31.64 8.16
CA PHE A 12 18.52 -31.07 7.30
C PHE A 12 17.99 -29.94 6.41
N ALA A 13 16.78 -30.09 5.87
CA ALA A 13 16.12 -29.05 5.08
C ALA A 13 15.85 -27.79 5.91
N LYS A 14 15.46 -27.92 7.18
CA LYS A 14 15.27 -26.77 8.09
C LYS A 14 16.57 -26.08 8.45
N GLU A 15 17.60 -26.84 8.81
CA GLU A 15 18.94 -26.33 9.14
C GLU A 15 19.57 -25.61 7.93
N SER A 16 19.26 -26.07 6.72
CA SER A 16 19.76 -25.48 5.46
C SER A 16 18.80 -24.46 4.84
N ASN A 17 17.72 -24.08 5.53
CA ASN A 17 16.65 -23.18 5.08
C ASN A 17 16.24 -23.49 3.62
N LYS A 18 15.74 -24.72 3.38
CA LYS A 18 15.28 -25.20 2.07
C LYS A 18 13.75 -25.18 1.99
N PRO A 19 13.18 -24.96 0.78
CA PRO A 19 11.74 -25.04 0.57
C PRO A 19 11.23 -26.45 0.85
N MET A 20 10.07 -26.54 1.49
CA MET A 20 9.46 -27.80 1.90
C MET A 20 7.95 -27.75 1.76
N VAL A 21 7.34 -28.86 1.36
CA VAL A 21 5.89 -29.02 1.32
C VAL A 21 5.51 -30.34 1.97
N VAL A 22 4.54 -30.29 2.87
CA VAL A 22 3.97 -31.48 3.52
C VAL A 22 2.83 -32.01 2.66
N VAL A 23 2.96 -33.23 2.17
CA VAL A 23 1.86 -33.96 1.51
C VAL A 23 1.16 -34.83 2.57
N ASN A 24 0.02 -34.36 3.05
CA ASN A 24 -0.76 -35.04 4.09
C ASN A 24 -1.72 -36.06 3.46
N HIS A 25 -1.44 -37.34 3.67
CA HIS A 25 -2.24 -38.48 3.18
C HIS A 25 -2.94 -39.27 4.32
N LEU A 26 -3.02 -38.73 5.54
CA LEU A 26 -3.54 -39.45 6.71
C LEU A 26 -5.07 -39.63 6.66
N LYS A 27 -5.61 -40.84 6.57
CA LYS A 27 -7.08 -41.03 6.48
C LYS A 27 -7.88 -40.54 7.70
N LYS A 28 -7.36 -40.75 8.91
CA LYS A 28 -8.06 -40.45 10.17
C LYS A 28 -7.19 -39.62 11.13
N SER A 29 -6.10 -40.19 11.59
CA SER A 29 -5.20 -39.58 12.56
C SER A 29 -3.81 -40.22 12.49
N GLU A 30 -2.85 -39.61 13.18
CA GLU A 30 -1.58 -40.24 13.55
C GLU A 30 -1.41 -40.16 15.06
N ASP A 31 -0.68 -41.12 15.63
CA ASP A 31 -0.43 -41.20 17.09
C ASP A 31 0.46 -40.06 17.57
N ARG A 32 1.48 -39.71 16.77
CA ARG A 32 2.40 -38.60 17.04
C ARG A 32 2.81 -37.90 15.75
N ILE A 33 2.56 -36.60 15.71
CA ILE A 33 3.06 -35.69 14.67
C ILE A 33 4.55 -35.42 14.93
N PHE A 34 5.39 -35.50 13.90
CA PHE A 34 6.78 -35.10 14.02
C PHE A 34 6.87 -33.57 14.21
N PRO A 35 7.44 -33.05 15.32
CA PRO A 35 7.38 -31.63 15.65
C PRO A 35 8.01 -30.71 14.59
N HIS A 36 9.01 -31.20 13.85
CA HIS A 36 9.69 -30.39 12.81
C HIS A 36 8.91 -30.34 11.48
N CYS A 37 7.68 -30.87 11.42
CA CYS A 37 6.79 -30.71 10.26
C CYS A 37 5.90 -29.45 10.33
N VAL A 38 6.10 -28.55 11.29
CA VAL A 38 5.33 -27.30 11.44
C VAL A 38 5.91 -26.16 10.60
N ASN A 39 5.17 -25.04 10.47
CA ASN A 39 5.53 -23.82 9.72
C ASN A 39 6.01 -24.07 8.28
N VAL A 40 5.41 -25.08 7.63
CA VAL A 40 5.62 -25.41 6.22
C VAL A 40 4.26 -25.60 5.54
N PRO A 41 4.09 -25.23 4.25
CA PRO A 41 2.86 -25.46 3.51
C PRO A 41 2.46 -26.94 3.54
N SER A 42 1.16 -27.20 3.76
CA SER A 42 0.61 -28.55 3.77
C SER A 42 -0.50 -28.71 2.75
N VAL A 43 -0.37 -29.71 1.87
CA VAL A 43 -1.38 -30.11 0.90
C VAL A 43 -2.02 -31.42 1.32
N ARG A 44 -3.35 -31.43 1.41
CA ARG A 44 -4.13 -32.64 1.66
C ARG A 44 -4.21 -33.47 0.38
N VAL A 45 -4.00 -34.78 0.47
CA VAL A 45 -4.29 -35.75 -0.61
C VAL A 45 -5.23 -36.80 -0.03
N GLN A 46 -6.33 -37.09 -0.71
CA GLN A 46 -7.31 -38.07 -0.25
C GLN A 46 -6.68 -39.46 -0.19
N SER A 47 -7.02 -40.20 0.86
CA SER A 47 -6.56 -41.58 1.07
C SER A 47 -7.38 -42.56 0.23
N ASN A 48 -7.45 -42.33 -1.09
CA ASN A 48 -8.05 -43.24 -2.07
C ASN A 48 -6.99 -44.26 -2.54
N SER A 49 -7.41 -45.32 -3.25
CA SER A 49 -6.48 -46.35 -3.75
C SER A 49 -5.45 -45.81 -4.75
N GLU A 50 -5.79 -44.72 -5.46
CA GLU A 50 -4.90 -44.04 -6.39
C GLU A 50 -4.99 -42.52 -6.20
N ILE A 51 -3.83 -41.85 -6.33
CA ILE A 51 -3.75 -40.39 -6.33
C ILE A 51 -4.23 -39.90 -7.70
N SER A 52 -5.26 -39.06 -7.72
CA SER A 52 -5.81 -38.50 -8.96
C SER A 52 -4.83 -37.52 -9.61
N ASP A 53 -4.94 -37.32 -10.94
CA ASP A 53 -4.08 -36.36 -11.63
C ASP A 53 -4.25 -34.93 -11.10
N GLY A 54 -5.47 -34.53 -10.73
CA GLY A 54 -5.72 -33.24 -10.08
C GLY A 54 -4.96 -33.07 -8.76
N GLU A 55 -4.83 -34.14 -7.96
CA GLU A 55 -4.04 -34.10 -6.73
C GLU A 55 -2.54 -34.06 -7.01
N LYS A 56 -2.06 -34.80 -8.02
CA LYS A 56 -0.65 -34.72 -8.48
C LYS A 56 -0.32 -33.29 -8.92
N TYR A 57 -1.15 -32.69 -9.77
CA TYR A 57 -0.97 -31.30 -10.20
C TYR A 57 -0.97 -30.34 -9.02
N ARG A 58 -1.89 -30.49 -8.05
CA ARG A 58 -1.90 -29.65 -6.84
C ARG A 58 -0.60 -29.76 -6.03
N VAL A 59 -0.08 -30.97 -5.83
CA VAL A 59 1.20 -31.19 -5.12
C VAL A 59 2.35 -30.52 -5.87
N ILE A 60 2.44 -30.73 -7.18
CA ILE A 60 3.49 -30.13 -8.03
C ILE A 60 3.40 -28.60 -8.01
N THR A 61 2.19 -28.05 -8.19
CA THR A 61 1.97 -26.59 -8.18
C THR A 61 2.40 -25.98 -6.85
N ILE A 62 2.03 -26.56 -5.71
CA ILE A 62 2.42 -26.03 -4.40
C ILE A 62 3.93 -26.15 -4.19
N ALA A 63 4.57 -27.23 -4.65
CA ALA A 63 6.02 -27.37 -4.57
C ALA A 63 6.76 -26.32 -5.41
N LEU A 64 6.27 -26.03 -6.63
CA LEU A 64 6.82 -24.99 -7.49
C LEU A 64 6.62 -23.59 -6.89
N LEU A 65 5.40 -23.28 -6.44
CA LEU A 65 5.08 -22.00 -5.80
C LEU A 65 5.91 -21.78 -4.53
N GLU A 66 6.08 -22.81 -3.71
CA GLU A 66 6.90 -22.71 -2.49
C GLU A 66 8.38 -22.49 -2.82
N THR A 67 8.89 -23.13 -3.87
CA THR A 67 10.27 -22.91 -4.34
C THR A 67 10.46 -21.47 -4.84
N LEU A 68 9.49 -20.95 -5.62
CA LEU A 68 9.52 -19.57 -6.10
C LEU A 68 9.41 -18.56 -4.95
N ARG A 69 8.45 -18.77 -4.03
CA ARG A 69 8.26 -17.95 -2.82
C ARG A 69 9.55 -17.88 -2.01
N HIS A 70 10.19 -19.03 -1.80
CA HIS A 70 11.43 -19.11 -1.03
C HIS A 70 12.59 -18.37 -1.70
N HIS A 71 12.74 -18.47 -3.03
CA HIS A 71 13.76 -17.74 -3.76
C HIS A 71 13.51 -16.22 -3.72
N TYR A 72 12.27 -15.81 -4.01
CA TYR A 72 11.86 -14.41 -3.94
C TYR A 72 12.10 -13.80 -2.57
N HIS A 73 11.63 -14.45 -1.49
CA HIS A 73 11.82 -13.93 -0.14
C HIS A 73 13.28 -13.88 0.29
N THR A 74 14.11 -14.82 -0.15
CA THR A 74 15.56 -14.75 0.13
C THR A 74 16.14 -13.45 -0.44
N GLN A 75 15.89 -13.19 -1.73
CA GLN A 75 16.37 -11.98 -2.40
C GLN A 75 15.73 -10.70 -1.86
N PHE A 76 14.45 -10.76 -1.48
CA PHE A 76 13.73 -9.61 -0.96
C PHE A 76 14.23 -9.22 0.44
N LEU A 77 14.33 -10.19 1.36
CA LEU A 77 14.77 -9.95 2.74
C LEU A 77 16.25 -9.56 2.82
N GLU A 78 17.08 -9.92 1.84
CA GLU A 78 18.45 -9.42 1.73
C GLU A 78 18.53 -7.89 1.68
N ASN A 79 17.48 -7.19 1.22
CA ASN A 79 17.43 -5.72 1.23
C ASN A 79 17.29 -5.12 2.64
N TYR A 80 16.95 -5.94 3.64
CA TYR A 80 16.85 -5.58 5.06
C TYR A 80 18.00 -6.17 5.89
N ASN A 81 18.97 -6.84 5.23
CA ASN A 81 19.98 -7.59 5.93
C ASN A 81 20.95 -6.68 6.71
N SER A 82 21.37 -7.16 7.88
CA SER A 82 22.50 -6.62 8.62
C SER A 82 23.30 -7.78 9.22
N ASP A 83 24.57 -7.55 9.54
CA ASP A 83 25.47 -8.58 10.09
C ASP A 83 24.95 -9.27 11.38
N SER A 84 23.95 -8.67 12.02
CA SER A 84 23.37 -9.15 13.28
C SER A 84 22.00 -9.84 13.15
N VAL A 85 21.52 -10.11 11.93
CA VAL A 85 20.19 -10.68 11.66
C VAL A 85 20.31 -12.02 10.93
N LEU A 86 19.59 -13.04 11.41
CA LEU A 86 19.42 -14.31 10.69
C LEU A 86 18.21 -14.24 9.76
N ILE A 87 18.38 -14.50 8.47
CA ILE A 87 17.26 -14.58 7.51
C ILE A 87 16.71 -16.02 7.46
N LEU A 88 15.42 -16.17 7.68
CA LEU A 88 14.66 -17.41 7.46
C LEU A 88 13.55 -17.16 6.44
N ASN A 89 13.17 -18.17 5.66
CA ASN A 89 12.05 -18.06 4.71
C ASN A 89 10.71 -18.60 5.26
N ARG A 90 10.69 -18.87 6.57
CA ARG A 90 9.55 -19.33 7.37
C ARG A 90 9.64 -18.71 8.76
N PRO A 91 8.52 -18.64 9.51
CA PRO A 91 8.56 -18.26 10.91
C PRO A 91 9.55 -19.12 11.71
N PRO A 92 10.27 -18.52 12.67
CA PRO A 92 11.26 -19.22 13.46
C PRO A 92 10.64 -20.29 14.35
N GLU A 93 11.39 -21.35 14.60
CA GLU A 93 11.02 -22.49 15.40
C GLU A 93 12.09 -22.83 16.45
N LEU A 94 11.73 -23.67 17.42
CA LEU A 94 12.66 -24.19 18.42
C LEU A 94 13.91 -24.85 17.82
N THR A 95 13.78 -25.43 16.62
CA THR A 95 14.91 -26.04 15.89
C THR A 95 15.96 -25.06 15.44
N ASP A 96 15.62 -23.77 15.36
CA ASP A 96 16.50 -22.75 14.83
C ASP A 96 17.43 -22.19 15.93
N ILE A 97 17.17 -22.49 17.22
CA ILE A 97 18.01 -22.07 18.36
C ILE A 97 19.51 -22.36 18.15
N PRO A 98 19.95 -23.56 17.71
CA PRO A 98 21.38 -23.83 17.51
C PRO A 98 22.05 -22.94 16.46
N LEU A 99 21.29 -22.35 15.52
CA LEU A 99 21.82 -21.36 14.58
C LEU A 99 22.03 -19.99 15.25
N LEU A 100 21.22 -19.69 16.25
CA LEU A 100 21.14 -18.40 16.93
C LEU A 100 22.16 -18.23 18.05
N ILE A 101 22.55 -19.31 18.72
CA ILE A 101 23.42 -19.27 19.89
C ILE A 101 24.59 -20.24 19.77
N LYS A 102 25.71 -19.90 20.39
CA LYS A 102 26.87 -20.78 20.58
C LYS A 102 27.10 -20.99 22.08
N ASN A 103 27.51 -22.20 22.43
CA ASN A 103 27.97 -22.52 23.77
C ASN A 103 29.50 -22.48 23.80
N SER A 104 30.05 -21.46 24.43
CA SER A 104 31.49 -21.25 24.59
C SER A 104 31.85 -21.49 26.07
N GLY A 105 32.11 -22.75 26.43
CA GLY A 105 32.58 -23.09 27.78
C GLY A 105 31.58 -22.81 28.90
N GLY A 106 30.29 -23.06 28.67
CA GLY A 106 29.22 -22.84 29.66
C GLY A 106 28.60 -21.44 29.61
N LYS A 107 29.09 -20.54 28.76
CA LYS A 107 28.44 -19.28 28.41
C LYS A 107 27.70 -19.42 27.09
N ILE A 108 26.46 -18.91 27.06
CA ILE A 108 25.65 -18.83 25.85
C ILE A 108 25.89 -17.47 25.21
N ASP A 109 26.57 -17.47 24.07
CA ASP A 109 26.79 -16.28 23.24
C ASP A 109 25.77 -16.28 22.10
N LYS A 110 25.24 -15.11 21.73
CA LYS A 110 24.34 -14.99 20.57
C LYS A 110 25.16 -14.77 19.30
N ASN A 111 24.86 -15.51 18.25
CA ASN A 111 25.35 -15.22 16.91
C ASN A 111 24.58 -14.07 16.27
N PHE A 112 23.29 -13.95 16.59
CA PHE A 112 22.37 -12.97 16.00
C PHE A 112 21.51 -12.30 17.07
N ASN A 113 21.16 -11.04 16.84
CA ASN A 113 20.28 -10.26 17.71
C ASN A 113 18.80 -10.39 17.32
N ALA A 114 18.54 -10.71 16.06
CA ALA A 114 17.18 -10.89 15.54
C ALA A 114 17.13 -11.94 14.43
N ILE A 115 15.91 -12.39 14.15
CA ILE A 115 15.55 -13.23 13.02
C ILE A 115 14.62 -12.40 12.13
N LEU A 116 14.91 -12.33 10.85
CA LEU A 116 14.04 -11.72 9.86
C LEU A 116 13.41 -12.80 8.99
N TYR A 117 12.09 -12.79 8.88
CA TYR A 117 11.34 -13.74 8.07
C TYR A 117 10.15 -13.09 7.35
N PRO A 118 9.54 -13.75 6.34
CA PRO A 118 8.46 -13.16 5.56
C PRO A 118 7.20 -12.87 6.39
N GLU A 119 6.39 -11.93 5.92
CA GLU A 119 5.04 -11.70 6.44
C GLU A 119 4.16 -12.95 6.37
N PRO A 120 3.15 -13.09 7.26
CA PRO A 120 2.83 -12.18 8.39
C PRO A 120 3.64 -12.50 9.67
N PRO A 121 3.72 -11.57 10.63
CA PRO A 121 4.27 -11.88 11.95
C PRO A 121 3.44 -12.97 12.63
N VAL A 122 4.11 -13.85 13.40
CA VAL A 122 3.43 -14.85 14.23
C VAL A 122 3.16 -14.27 15.61
N TYR A 123 2.22 -14.86 16.34
CA TYR A 123 1.84 -14.35 17.65
C TYR A 123 2.99 -14.43 18.65
N GLU A 124 3.09 -13.46 19.57
CA GLU A 124 4.14 -13.40 20.60
C GLU A 124 4.27 -14.70 21.42
N ASN A 125 3.16 -15.41 21.62
CA ASN A 125 3.14 -16.69 22.31
C ASN A 125 3.96 -17.78 21.60
N GLU A 126 3.97 -17.79 20.26
CA GLU A 126 4.77 -18.72 19.46
C GLU A 126 6.27 -18.39 19.53
N LEU A 127 6.60 -17.13 19.81
CA LEU A 127 7.98 -16.61 19.86
C LEU A 127 8.59 -16.61 21.26
N LYS A 128 7.85 -17.04 22.29
CA LYS A 128 8.30 -17.05 23.69
C LYS A 128 9.63 -17.77 23.91
N PHE A 129 9.98 -18.73 23.06
CA PHE A 129 11.24 -19.46 23.17
C PHE A 129 12.47 -18.60 22.84
N LEU A 130 12.31 -17.47 22.16
CA LEU A 130 13.40 -16.53 21.85
C LEU A 130 13.67 -15.54 22.99
N VAL A 131 12.68 -15.30 23.87
CA VAL A 131 12.73 -14.31 24.96
C VAL A 131 13.89 -14.56 25.93
N PRO A 132 14.16 -15.79 26.42
CA PRO A 132 15.29 -16.05 27.31
C PRO A 132 16.65 -15.69 26.70
N PHE A 133 16.74 -15.72 25.38
CA PHE A 133 17.94 -15.35 24.64
C PHE A 133 17.92 -13.88 24.24
N GLY A 134 16.88 -13.11 24.52
CA GLY A 134 16.74 -11.71 24.08
C GLY A 134 16.97 -11.56 22.58
N ILE A 135 16.47 -12.49 21.78
CA ILE A 135 16.49 -12.47 20.31
C ILE A 135 15.11 -12.04 19.84
N LYS A 136 15.05 -11.09 18.90
CA LYS A 136 13.78 -10.66 18.31
C LYS A 136 13.43 -11.51 17.09
N ALA A 137 12.15 -11.68 16.82
CA ALA A 137 11.67 -12.18 15.53
C ALA A 137 10.89 -11.06 14.86
N GLU A 138 11.31 -10.72 13.65
CA GLU A 138 10.86 -9.55 12.92
C GLU A 138 10.46 -9.97 11.51
N THR A 139 9.56 -9.20 10.93
CA THR A 139 9.13 -9.27 9.53
C THR A 139 9.33 -7.90 8.89
N PRO A 140 9.27 -7.72 7.56
CA PRO A 140 9.35 -6.39 6.94
C PRO A 140 8.43 -5.31 7.57
N LEU A 141 7.28 -5.71 8.11
CA LEU A 141 6.36 -4.85 8.85
C LEU A 141 6.95 -4.33 10.16
N SER A 142 7.60 -5.20 10.94
CA SER A 142 8.08 -4.96 12.30
C SER A 142 9.58 -4.74 12.44
N HIS A 143 10.35 -5.04 11.39
CA HIS A 143 11.79 -4.85 11.32
C HIS A 143 12.13 -3.39 11.57
N TYR A 144 13.31 -3.15 12.17
CA TYR A 144 13.76 -1.83 12.59
C TYR A 144 13.64 -0.81 11.46
N ALA A 145 12.58 -0.02 11.54
CA ALA A 145 12.23 1.05 10.62
C ALA A 145 11.89 2.28 11.47
N PRO A 146 12.05 3.50 10.92
CA PRO A 146 11.80 4.73 11.68
C PRO A 146 10.39 4.73 12.25
N LEU A 147 10.27 5.13 13.52
CA LEU A 147 8.97 5.54 14.05
C LEU A 147 8.55 6.81 13.34
N LEU A 148 7.45 6.75 12.61
CA LEU A 148 6.83 7.85 11.88
C LEU A 148 5.84 8.60 12.78
N LYS A 149 6.08 8.60 14.09
CA LYS A 149 5.20 9.21 15.07
C LYS A 149 5.17 10.72 14.85
N GLY A 150 3.97 11.25 14.61
CA GLY A 150 3.77 12.67 14.31
C GLY A 150 3.86 13.01 12.82
N SER A 151 4.30 12.07 11.97
CA SER A 151 4.27 12.24 10.53
C SER A 151 2.86 11.96 9.98
N THR A 152 2.42 12.82 9.08
CA THR A 152 1.15 12.71 8.35
C THR A 152 1.41 12.28 6.91
N ILE A 153 0.81 11.17 6.51
CA ILE A 153 1.08 10.58 5.19
C ILE A 153 -0.21 10.51 4.40
N GLY A 154 -0.24 11.26 3.31
CA GLY A 154 -1.35 11.28 2.40
C GLY A 154 -1.30 10.11 1.43
N ILE A 155 -2.37 9.30 1.40
CA ILE A 155 -2.57 8.27 0.38
C ILE A 155 -3.52 8.80 -0.71
N SER A 156 -3.13 8.71 -1.97
CA SER A 156 -3.93 9.01 -3.16
C SER A 156 -4.10 7.74 -3.98
N VAL A 157 -5.28 7.14 -3.90
CA VAL A 157 -5.58 5.91 -4.65
C VAL A 157 -6.98 6.02 -5.21
N SER A 158 -7.14 5.69 -6.48
CA SER A 158 -8.46 5.44 -7.07
C SER A 158 -8.34 4.43 -8.19
N GLU A 159 -9.41 3.65 -8.41
CA GLU A 159 -9.45 2.61 -9.43
C GLU A 159 -9.25 3.20 -10.84
N PRO A 160 -8.28 2.69 -11.61
CA PRO A 160 -8.26 2.82 -13.06
C PRO A 160 -9.47 2.11 -13.70
N ASP A 161 -9.64 2.26 -15.02
CA ASP A 161 -10.70 1.52 -15.73
C ASP A 161 -10.41 0.01 -15.73
N LYS A 162 -11.45 -0.84 -15.62
CA LYS A 162 -11.32 -2.31 -15.59
C LYS A 162 -10.55 -2.86 -16.79
N LYS A 163 -10.72 -2.28 -17.98
CA LYS A 163 -9.99 -2.72 -19.18
C LYS A 163 -8.50 -2.40 -19.07
N GLU A 164 -8.16 -1.32 -18.39
CA GLU A 164 -6.77 -0.92 -18.16
C GLU A 164 -6.07 -1.87 -17.20
N ILE A 165 -6.70 -2.17 -16.07
CA ILE A 165 -6.16 -3.09 -15.07
C ILE A 165 -5.93 -4.48 -15.70
N SER A 166 -6.85 -4.96 -16.53
CA SER A 166 -6.68 -6.23 -17.25
C SER A 166 -5.54 -6.21 -18.27
N LYS A 167 -5.23 -5.07 -18.91
CA LYS A 167 -4.12 -4.96 -19.88
C LYS A 167 -2.75 -5.15 -19.22
N ILE A 168 -2.62 -4.81 -17.95
CA ILE A 168 -1.41 -5.02 -17.15
C ILE A 168 -1.45 -6.35 -16.37
N GLY A 169 -2.41 -7.24 -16.67
CA GLY A 169 -2.48 -8.56 -16.04
C GLY A 169 -2.95 -8.55 -14.59
N GLN A 170 -3.54 -7.44 -14.12
CA GLN A 170 -3.99 -7.29 -12.74
C GLN A 170 -5.52 -7.36 -12.63
N SER A 171 -6.01 -7.23 -11.39
CA SER A 171 -7.41 -7.11 -11.01
C SER A 171 -7.55 -6.00 -9.96
N GLU A 172 -8.78 -5.53 -9.69
CA GLU A 172 -9.06 -4.51 -8.66
C GLU A 172 -8.45 -4.86 -7.29
N SER A 173 -8.41 -6.15 -6.96
CA SER A 173 -7.82 -6.64 -5.71
C SER A 173 -6.34 -6.30 -5.56
N HIS A 174 -5.58 -6.12 -6.65
CA HIS A 174 -4.17 -5.76 -6.55
C HIS A 174 -3.99 -4.36 -5.97
N LEU A 175 -4.76 -3.38 -6.45
CA LEU A 175 -4.71 -2.01 -5.95
C LEU A 175 -5.29 -1.90 -4.53
N ILE A 176 -6.32 -2.68 -4.21
CA ILE A 176 -6.85 -2.80 -2.85
C ILE A 176 -5.75 -3.33 -1.91
N ASN A 177 -5.11 -4.46 -2.26
CA ASN A 177 -4.03 -5.05 -1.48
C ASN A 177 -2.84 -4.10 -1.32
N LEU A 178 -2.50 -3.32 -2.34
CA LEU A 178 -1.47 -2.29 -2.26
C LEU A 178 -1.84 -1.24 -1.21
N SER A 179 -3.06 -0.70 -1.29
CA SER A 179 -3.52 0.35 -0.38
C SER A 179 -3.54 -0.12 1.07
N GLN A 180 -4.03 -1.34 1.33
CA GLN A 180 -4.08 -1.94 2.67
C GLN A 180 -2.69 -2.23 3.21
N THR A 181 -1.80 -2.80 2.38
CA THR A 181 -0.43 -3.11 2.82
C THR A 181 0.37 -1.83 3.11
N ILE A 182 0.26 -0.80 2.26
CA ILE A 182 0.89 0.51 2.55
C ILE A 182 0.32 1.08 3.86
N ALA A 183 -0.99 1.10 4.01
CA ALA A 183 -1.63 1.61 5.22
C ALA A 183 -1.13 0.87 6.47
N ARG A 184 -1.15 -0.46 6.47
CA ARG A 184 -0.67 -1.29 7.56
C ARG A 184 0.77 -0.97 7.94
N HIS A 185 1.67 -0.87 6.96
CA HIS A 185 3.08 -0.58 7.21
C HIS A 185 3.31 0.81 7.80
N LEU A 186 2.58 1.82 7.33
CA LEU A 186 2.71 3.20 7.83
C LEU A 186 2.09 3.35 9.23
N LEU A 187 0.91 2.76 9.44
CA LEU A 187 0.20 2.77 10.72
C LEU A 187 0.97 2.03 11.81
N PHE A 188 1.54 0.87 11.52
CA PHE A 188 2.36 0.13 12.48
C PHE A 188 3.62 0.91 12.90
N ARG A 189 4.07 1.83 12.05
CA ARG A 189 5.15 2.80 12.33
C ARG A 189 4.64 4.08 13.00
N ARG A 190 3.37 4.15 13.43
CA ARG A 190 2.74 5.27 14.15
C ARG A 190 2.52 6.54 13.31
N ALA A 191 2.48 6.41 11.98
CA ALA A 191 2.06 7.52 11.13
C ALA A 191 0.55 7.77 11.24
N THR A 192 0.13 9.01 11.01
CA THR A 192 -1.28 9.33 10.77
C THR A 192 -1.55 9.35 9.28
N LEU A 193 -2.51 8.56 8.81
CA LEU A 193 -2.91 8.55 7.40
C LEU A 193 -3.86 9.70 7.09
N VAL A 194 -3.71 10.31 5.92
CA VAL A 194 -4.59 11.36 5.41
C VAL A 194 -5.20 10.90 4.08
N TYR A 195 -6.52 10.95 3.97
CA TYR A 195 -7.25 10.45 2.81
C TYR A 195 -8.41 11.36 2.41
N GLY A 196 -8.73 11.40 1.11
CA GLY A 196 -9.85 12.17 0.53
C GLY A 196 -10.98 11.26 0.08
N GLY A 197 -11.52 10.47 1.01
CA GLY A 197 -12.35 9.31 0.71
C GLY A 197 -13.85 9.54 0.70
N ASP A 198 -14.55 8.75 -0.11
CA ASP A 198 -16.01 8.66 -0.12
C ASP A 198 -16.48 7.70 0.99
N LEU A 199 -17.39 8.15 1.84
CA LEU A 199 -17.97 7.31 2.91
C LEU A 199 -19.26 6.60 2.51
N ARG A 200 -19.80 6.86 1.31
CA ARG A 200 -21.14 6.43 0.92
C ARG A 200 -21.17 5.00 0.38
N LEU A 201 -20.09 4.54 -0.26
CA LEU A 201 -20.03 3.28 -1.03
C LEU A 201 -19.40 2.13 -0.27
N ARG A 202 -19.92 0.90 -0.36
CA ARG A 202 -19.35 -0.26 0.36
C ARG A 202 -18.19 -0.80 -0.45
N ASN A 203 -17.25 -1.45 0.21
CA ASN A 203 -16.09 -2.06 -0.44
C ASN A 203 -15.28 -1.00 -1.18
N ASN A 204 -14.90 0.06 -0.46
CA ASN A 204 -14.12 1.16 -1.02
C ASN A 204 -12.83 1.39 -0.21
N PHE A 205 -11.89 2.13 -0.78
CA PHE A 205 -10.59 2.40 -0.16
C PHE A 205 -10.70 3.04 1.24
N THR A 206 -11.65 3.93 1.48
CA THR A 206 -11.85 4.53 2.81
C THR A 206 -12.17 3.47 3.86
N GLU A 207 -13.04 2.51 3.53
CA GLU A 207 -13.42 1.39 4.39
C GLU A 207 -12.22 0.48 4.66
N TYR A 208 -11.47 0.11 3.62
CA TYR A 208 -10.26 -0.72 3.74
C TYR A 208 -9.15 -0.08 4.58
N LEU A 209 -8.96 1.24 4.47
CA LEU A 209 -7.99 1.97 5.29
C LEU A 209 -8.41 2.00 6.77
N CYS A 210 -9.71 2.11 7.05
CA CYS A 210 -10.23 2.04 8.42
C CYS A 210 -10.09 0.65 9.03
N GLU A 211 -10.35 -0.41 8.27
CA GLU A 211 -10.15 -1.79 8.74
C GLU A 211 -8.69 -2.01 9.17
N GLU A 212 -7.72 -1.56 8.37
CA GLU A 212 -6.30 -1.64 8.75
C GLU A 212 -5.98 -0.80 9.98
N ALA A 213 -6.56 0.40 10.11
CA ALA A 213 -6.40 1.23 11.30
C ALA A 213 -6.97 0.58 12.57
N LEU A 214 -8.13 -0.10 12.48
CA LEU A 214 -8.70 -0.85 13.61
C LEU A 214 -7.78 -2.00 14.02
N ILE A 215 -7.31 -2.81 13.06
CA ILE A 215 -6.40 -3.93 13.31
C ILE A 215 -5.13 -3.44 14.01
N VAL A 216 -4.50 -2.40 13.47
CA VAL A 216 -3.25 -1.87 14.04
C VAL A 216 -3.49 -1.31 15.44
N LYS A 217 -4.58 -0.57 15.67
CA LYS A 217 -4.91 -0.03 16.99
C LYS A 217 -4.99 -1.12 18.06
N ASP A 218 -5.63 -2.25 17.76
CA ASP A 218 -5.74 -3.38 18.68
C ASP A 218 -4.37 -4.02 18.97
N CYS A 219 -3.47 -4.04 17.98
CA CYS A 219 -2.10 -4.53 18.14
C CYS A 219 -1.21 -3.59 18.97
N ILE A 220 -1.16 -2.29 18.63
CA ILE A 220 -0.19 -1.35 19.21
C ILE A 220 -0.70 -0.62 20.47
N LYS A 221 -2.00 -0.75 20.79
CA LYS A 221 -2.66 -0.09 21.94
C LYS A 221 -2.42 1.42 21.99
N GLU A 222 -2.37 2.08 20.84
CA GLU A 222 -2.22 3.54 20.75
C GLU A 222 -3.55 4.28 20.92
N PHE A 223 -3.44 5.53 21.39
CA PHE A 223 -4.54 6.44 21.61
C PHE A 223 -4.44 7.63 20.65
N GLY A 224 -5.49 7.88 19.87
CA GLY A 224 -5.61 9.00 18.93
C GLY A 224 -6.12 8.56 17.55
N PRO A 225 -6.55 9.51 16.70
CA PRO A 225 -6.98 9.18 15.34
C PRO A 225 -5.76 8.77 14.49
N LEU A 226 -5.86 7.57 13.93
CA LEU A 226 -4.90 7.00 13.01
C LEU A 226 -5.16 7.42 11.56
N LEU A 227 -6.39 7.86 11.26
CA LEU A 227 -6.82 8.32 9.95
C LEU A 227 -7.47 9.70 10.06
N LYS A 228 -7.19 10.58 9.11
CA LYS A 228 -7.90 11.85 8.88
C LYS A 228 -8.53 11.80 7.50
N ASN A 229 -9.86 11.76 7.43
CA ASN A 229 -10.58 11.71 6.16
C ASN A 229 -11.20 13.06 5.83
N PHE A 230 -10.78 13.64 4.71
CA PHE A 230 -11.26 14.92 4.20
C PHE A 230 -12.43 14.70 3.23
N SER A 231 -13.49 15.46 3.41
CA SER A 231 -14.64 15.47 2.52
C SER A 231 -14.92 16.90 2.06
N ALA A 232 -15.01 17.10 0.75
CA ALA A 232 -15.29 18.41 0.17
C ALA A 232 -16.80 18.69 0.17
N TRP A 233 -17.19 19.97 0.26
CA TRP A 233 -18.52 20.35 -0.18
C TRP A 233 -18.67 20.05 -1.69
N PRO A 234 -19.84 19.62 -2.18
CA PRO A 234 -21.08 19.33 -1.44
C PRO A 234 -21.16 17.89 -0.93
N ILE A 235 -20.10 17.08 -1.04
CA ILE A 235 -20.14 15.64 -0.79
C ILE A 235 -20.47 15.33 0.68
N TYR A 236 -19.93 16.09 1.64
CA TYR A 236 -20.25 15.87 3.06
C TYR A 236 -21.72 16.15 3.42
N ASN A 237 -22.45 16.96 2.63
CA ASN A 237 -23.88 17.18 2.84
C ASN A 237 -24.73 15.95 2.50
N ILE A 238 -24.13 14.91 1.92
CA ILE A 238 -24.80 13.64 1.72
C ILE A 238 -24.78 12.89 3.04
N THR A 239 -25.80 13.12 3.86
CA THR A 239 -26.04 12.31 5.05
C THR A 239 -26.93 11.13 4.68
N ASN A 240 -26.46 9.92 4.98
CA ASN A 240 -27.27 8.71 4.98
C ASN A 240 -26.98 7.92 6.27
N ASP A 241 -27.83 6.95 6.60
CA ASP A 241 -27.69 6.12 7.81
C ASP A 241 -26.30 5.50 7.94
N ARG A 242 -25.66 5.23 6.81
CA ARG A 242 -24.32 4.66 6.75
C ARG A 242 -23.23 5.64 7.15
N VAL A 243 -23.27 6.90 6.72
CA VAL A 243 -22.29 7.90 7.17
C VAL A 243 -22.38 8.07 8.69
N ILE A 244 -23.60 8.03 9.24
CA ILE A 244 -23.85 8.07 10.69
C ILE A 244 -23.27 6.81 11.38
N GLU A 245 -23.59 5.63 10.86
CA GLU A 245 -23.07 4.35 11.37
C GLU A 245 -21.54 4.32 11.36
N TRP A 246 -20.95 4.71 10.23
CA TRP A 246 -19.50 4.73 10.05
C TRP A 246 -18.83 5.69 11.04
N ASN A 247 -19.39 6.90 11.22
CA ASN A 247 -18.86 7.88 12.17
C ASN A 247 -18.91 7.34 13.60
N SER A 248 -19.98 6.64 13.96
CA SER A 248 -20.15 6.00 15.28
C SER A 248 -19.19 4.82 15.50
N GLN A 249 -18.92 4.03 14.46
CA GLN A 249 -18.02 2.87 14.56
C GLN A 249 -16.54 3.30 14.58
N ASN A 250 -16.20 4.37 13.86
CA ASN A 250 -14.82 4.75 13.60
C ASN A 250 -14.35 6.03 14.31
N HIS A 251 -15.17 6.68 15.16
CA HIS A 251 -14.78 7.91 15.89
C HIS A 251 -13.49 7.78 16.70
N GLN A 252 -13.13 6.53 17.02
CA GLN A 252 -12.02 6.16 17.87
C GLN A 252 -10.71 5.95 17.09
N ILE A 253 -10.76 5.90 15.75
CA ILE A 253 -9.62 5.73 14.85
C ILE A 253 -9.56 6.77 13.73
N ALA A 254 -10.68 7.41 13.38
CA ALA A 254 -10.78 8.31 12.25
C ALA A 254 -11.34 9.67 12.67
N GLU A 255 -10.67 10.74 12.26
CA GLU A 255 -11.14 12.11 12.33
C GLU A 255 -11.76 12.50 10.99
N MET A 256 -13.00 13.01 11.03
CA MET A 256 -13.71 13.48 9.85
C MET A 256 -13.57 14.99 9.70
N ILE A 257 -13.06 15.42 8.55
CA ILE A 257 -12.76 16.82 8.28
C ILE A 257 -13.57 17.27 7.07
N GLU A 258 -14.57 18.11 7.32
CA GLU A 258 -15.39 18.72 6.28
C GLU A 258 -14.71 20.01 5.80
N VAL A 259 -14.53 20.13 4.48
CA VAL A 259 -13.95 21.32 3.84
C VAL A 259 -15.02 22.08 3.08
N ASP A 260 -15.38 23.22 3.66
CA ASP A 260 -16.30 24.19 3.07
C ASP A 260 -15.92 24.58 1.65
N PRO A 261 -16.89 24.98 0.80
CA PRO A 261 -16.58 25.44 -0.54
C PRO A 261 -15.82 26.78 -0.52
N PRO A 262 -15.17 27.18 -1.63
CA PRO A 262 -14.60 28.53 -1.78
C PRO A 262 -15.67 29.61 -1.60
N SER A 263 -15.26 30.79 -1.14
CA SER A 263 -16.16 31.94 -0.86
C SER A 263 -17.07 32.29 -2.03
N LYS A 264 -16.55 32.25 -3.27
CA LYS A 264 -17.30 32.46 -4.50
C LYS A 264 -18.45 31.47 -4.67
N VAL A 265 -18.18 30.18 -4.46
CA VAL A 265 -19.21 29.13 -4.51
C VAL A 265 -20.22 29.34 -3.37
N ARG A 266 -19.75 29.65 -2.16
CA ARG A 266 -20.63 29.94 -1.02
C ARG A 266 -21.62 31.09 -1.30
N SER A 267 -21.23 32.12 -2.06
CA SER A 267 -22.12 33.23 -2.40
C SER A 267 -23.21 32.89 -3.42
N GLY A 268 -22.99 31.88 -4.27
CA GLY A 268 -23.89 31.52 -5.37
C GLY A 268 -24.81 30.33 -5.10
N TYR A 269 -24.59 29.59 -4.01
CA TYR A 269 -25.26 28.33 -3.72
C TYR A 269 -25.71 28.24 -2.27
N ASN A 270 -26.80 27.49 -2.02
CA ASN A 270 -27.15 27.08 -0.67
C ASN A 270 -26.18 25.97 -0.22
N THR A 271 -25.25 26.30 0.67
CA THR A 271 -24.20 25.38 1.12
C THR A 271 -24.66 24.34 2.12
N ASP A 272 -25.89 24.43 2.65
CA ASP A 272 -26.44 23.48 3.62
C ASP A 272 -27.10 22.27 2.94
N LYS A 273 -27.17 22.26 1.60
CA LYS A 273 -27.78 21.19 0.81
C LYS A 273 -26.76 20.53 -0.10
N PHE A 274 -27.02 19.27 -0.43
CA PHE A 274 -26.29 18.58 -1.48
C PHE A 274 -26.59 19.23 -2.85
N LEU A 275 -25.53 19.53 -3.61
CA LEU A 275 -25.64 20.02 -4.98
C LEU A 275 -25.30 18.89 -5.96
N PRO A 276 -26.24 18.39 -6.77
CA PRO A 276 -25.95 17.35 -7.76
C PRO A 276 -25.01 17.85 -8.88
N PRO A 277 -24.07 17.02 -9.38
CA PRO A 277 -23.16 17.39 -10.46
C PRO A 277 -23.79 17.19 -11.85
N ASP A 278 -24.99 17.75 -12.05
CA ASP A 278 -25.88 17.51 -13.20
C ASP A 278 -25.88 18.63 -14.26
N SER A 279 -25.18 19.74 -13.99
CA SER A 279 -25.00 20.85 -14.91
C SER A 279 -23.55 21.32 -14.96
N PRO A 280 -23.10 21.98 -16.05
CA PRO A 280 -21.76 22.54 -16.13
C PRO A 280 -21.42 23.53 -15.01
N LEU A 281 -22.37 24.36 -14.57
CA LEU A 281 -22.19 25.27 -13.45
C LEU A 281 -22.00 24.53 -12.13
N ASN A 282 -22.80 23.48 -11.89
CA ASN A 282 -22.63 22.65 -10.70
C ASN A 282 -21.29 21.91 -10.73
N LEU A 283 -20.88 21.37 -11.90
CA LEU A 283 -19.56 20.76 -12.07
C LEU A 283 -18.42 21.75 -11.83
N PHE A 284 -18.58 23.01 -12.22
CA PHE A 284 -17.62 24.07 -11.92
C PHE A 284 -17.52 24.32 -10.41
N ALA A 285 -18.65 24.46 -9.71
CA ALA A 285 -18.67 24.59 -8.25
C ALA A 285 -18.06 23.38 -7.53
N TRP A 286 -18.33 22.16 -8.00
CA TRP A 286 -17.70 20.92 -7.52
C TRP A 286 -16.19 20.94 -7.74
N SER A 287 -15.75 21.31 -8.94
CA SER A 287 -14.34 21.37 -9.31
C SER A 287 -13.57 22.27 -8.34
N LEU A 288 -14.05 23.50 -8.13
CA LEU A 288 -13.42 24.46 -7.20
C LEU A 288 -13.40 23.95 -5.75
N SER A 289 -14.47 23.28 -5.31
CA SER A 289 -14.57 22.75 -3.95
C SER A 289 -13.66 21.55 -3.71
N LEU A 290 -13.54 20.65 -4.69
CA LEU A 290 -12.60 19.53 -4.66
C LEU A 290 -11.15 20.01 -4.70
N THR A 291 -10.83 21.00 -5.56
CA THR A 291 -9.50 21.62 -5.59
C THR A 291 -9.16 22.23 -4.24
N LYS A 292 -10.08 22.99 -3.62
CA LYS A 292 -9.86 23.58 -2.30
C LYS A 292 -9.58 22.51 -1.23
N MET A 293 -10.42 21.47 -1.17
CA MET A 293 -10.22 20.35 -0.25
C MET A 293 -8.86 19.67 -0.46
N ARG A 294 -8.47 19.39 -1.71
CA ARG A 294 -7.17 18.79 -2.02
C ARG A 294 -6.00 19.66 -1.54
N ASN A 295 -6.09 20.98 -1.73
CA ASN A 295 -5.07 21.90 -1.23
C ASN A 295 -4.97 21.85 0.30
N GLU A 296 -6.09 21.96 1.03
CA GLU A 296 -6.07 21.92 2.50
C GLU A 296 -5.62 20.55 3.05
N MET A 297 -6.02 19.46 2.39
CA MET A 297 -5.62 18.10 2.74
C MET A 297 -4.12 17.89 2.55
N ILE A 298 -3.59 18.24 1.37
CA ILE A 298 -2.17 18.02 1.03
C ILE A 298 -1.26 18.95 1.82
N ASP A 299 -1.70 20.18 2.12
CA ASP A 299 -0.95 21.11 2.98
C ASP A 299 -0.67 20.50 4.36
N LYS A 300 -1.65 19.76 4.90
CA LYS A 300 -1.56 19.02 6.17
C LYS A 300 -0.85 17.67 6.09
N CYS A 301 -0.28 17.29 4.94
CA CYS A 301 0.51 16.08 4.78
C CYS A 301 2.02 16.41 4.82
N ASP A 302 2.81 15.55 5.43
CA ASP A 302 4.27 15.58 5.36
C ASP A 302 4.79 14.82 4.13
N TYR A 303 4.08 13.76 3.72
CA TYR A 303 4.42 12.92 2.56
C TYR A 303 3.17 12.62 1.72
N ARG A 304 3.35 12.40 0.41
CA ARG A 304 2.27 11.99 -0.50
C ARG A 304 2.64 10.73 -1.28
N ILE A 305 1.73 9.76 -1.28
CA ILE A 305 1.83 8.52 -2.05
C ILE A 305 0.69 8.48 -3.05
N CYS A 306 0.98 8.27 -4.34
CA CYS A 306 -0.02 8.18 -5.40
C CYS A 306 0.08 6.85 -6.14
N ALA A 307 -1.07 6.20 -6.38
CA ALA A 307 -1.19 5.00 -7.20
C ALA A 307 -2.52 4.96 -7.96
N GLY A 308 -2.53 4.30 -9.12
CA GLY A 308 -3.73 4.18 -9.95
C GLY A 308 -4.20 5.53 -10.48
N GLY A 309 -5.50 5.78 -10.43
CA GLY A 309 -6.11 7.01 -10.87
C GLY A 309 -6.99 6.83 -12.11
N ARG A 310 -8.26 7.24 -12.02
CA ARG A 310 -9.15 7.30 -13.19
C ARG A 310 -8.56 8.19 -14.28
N LEU A 311 -8.57 7.71 -15.52
CA LEU A 311 -8.12 8.48 -16.69
C LEU A 311 -9.15 9.51 -17.17
N PHE A 312 -10.44 9.19 -17.05
CA PHE A 312 -11.57 10.02 -17.51
C PHE A 312 -12.79 9.88 -16.58
N GLY A 313 -13.83 10.68 -16.83
CA GLY A 313 -15.10 10.58 -16.09
C GLY A 313 -15.05 11.07 -14.64
N TYR A 314 -14.00 11.80 -14.27
CA TYR A 314 -13.85 12.48 -12.99
C TYR A 314 -14.71 13.76 -12.94
N LYS A 315 -14.79 14.40 -11.77
CA LYS A 315 -15.67 15.55 -11.48
C LYS A 315 -14.92 16.81 -11.05
N GLY A 316 -13.87 17.17 -11.79
CA GLY A 316 -13.01 18.29 -11.42
C GLY A 316 -12.21 18.84 -12.60
N LYS A 317 -11.23 19.70 -12.28
CA LYS A 317 -10.41 20.40 -13.27
C LYS A 317 -9.51 19.44 -14.05
N TYR A 318 -8.91 18.49 -13.34
CA TYR A 318 -8.06 17.43 -13.87
C TYR A 318 -8.46 16.09 -13.25
N PRO A 319 -7.99 14.94 -13.77
CA PRO A 319 -8.07 13.67 -13.05
C PRO A 319 -7.63 13.84 -11.59
N GLY A 320 -8.39 13.28 -10.65
CA GLY A 320 -8.22 13.60 -9.24
C GLY A 320 -6.81 13.34 -8.70
N VAL A 321 -6.24 12.17 -9.03
CA VAL A 321 -4.88 11.81 -8.63
C VAL A 321 -3.84 12.70 -9.33
N LEU A 322 -4.07 13.11 -10.59
CA LEU A 322 -3.18 14.07 -11.28
C LEU A 322 -3.18 15.42 -10.58
N GLU A 323 -4.36 15.93 -10.19
CA GLU A 323 -4.45 17.19 -9.45
C GLU A 323 -3.72 17.12 -8.11
N GLU A 324 -3.81 15.98 -7.40
CA GLU A 324 -3.11 15.77 -6.13
C GLU A 324 -1.59 15.66 -6.32
N ILE A 325 -1.12 15.07 -7.42
CA ILE A 325 0.29 15.09 -7.82
C ILE A 325 0.75 16.54 -8.01
N LEU A 326 0.01 17.34 -8.78
CA LEU A 326 0.38 18.74 -9.08
C LEU A 326 0.40 19.61 -7.83
N ILE A 327 -0.61 19.49 -6.96
CA ILE A 327 -0.64 20.20 -5.69
C ILE A 327 0.55 19.78 -4.82
N SER A 328 0.91 18.49 -4.79
CA SER A 328 2.07 18.00 -4.03
C SER A 328 3.39 18.57 -4.55
N ILE A 329 3.55 18.67 -5.87
CA ILE A 329 4.72 19.31 -6.51
C ILE A 329 4.78 20.79 -6.12
N LYS A 330 3.68 21.52 -6.25
CA LYS A 330 3.58 22.94 -5.93
C LYS A 330 3.88 23.23 -4.46
N LEU A 331 3.38 22.40 -3.55
CA LEU A 331 3.62 22.50 -2.11
C LEU A 331 4.93 21.84 -1.67
N LYS A 332 5.73 21.33 -2.63
CA LYS A 332 7.03 20.68 -2.40
C LYS A 332 6.96 19.54 -1.38
N LYS A 333 5.86 18.78 -1.39
CA LYS A 333 5.71 17.60 -0.54
C LYS A 333 6.53 16.44 -1.13
N PRO A 334 7.30 15.70 -0.32
CA PRO A 334 7.86 14.41 -0.71
C PRO A 334 6.82 13.52 -1.38
N LEU A 335 7.08 13.15 -2.63
CA LEU A 335 6.11 12.50 -3.51
C LEU A 335 6.61 11.12 -3.94
N TYR A 336 5.79 10.11 -3.75
CA TYR A 336 6.01 8.73 -4.19
C TYR A 336 4.96 8.36 -5.24
N LEU A 337 5.40 8.04 -6.45
CA LEU A 337 4.52 7.67 -7.57
C LEU A 337 4.66 6.18 -7.87
N ILE A 338 3.55 5.45 -7.79
CA ILE A 338 3.49 3.99 -7.99
C ILE A 338 2.76 3.72 -9.31
N GLY A 339 3.53 3.62 -10.41
CA GLY A 339 2.98 3.47 -11.76
C GLY A 339 2.63 2.03 -12.18
N GLY A 340 3.14 1.01 -11.46
CA GLY A 340 2.89 -0.40 -11.78
C GLY A 340 1.44 -0.88 -11.59
N PHE A 341 0.57 -0.03 -11.03
CA PHE A 341 -0.85 -0.33 -10.82
C PHE A 341 -1.76 0.45 -11.80
N GLY A 342 -1.18 0.97 -12.88
CA GLY A 342 -1.90 1.66 -13.95
C GLY A 342 -2.42 3.05 -13.54
N GLY A 343 -3.43 3.50 -14.27
CA GLY A 343 -4.13 4.76 -14.15
C GLY A 343 -3.28 5.98 -14.53
N ILE A 344 -3.78 7.15 -14.12
CA ILE A 344 -3.11 8.42 -14.41
C ILE A 344 -1.71 8.50 -13.80
N THR A 345 -1.47 7.80 -12.67
CA THR A 345 -0.15 7.72 -12.04
C THR A 345 0.86 7.05 -12.97
N SER A 346 0.46 5.96 -13.64
CA SER A 346 1.29 5.28 -14.65
C SER A 346 1.66 6.22 -15.80
N ARG A 347 0.69 6.98 -16.33
CA ARG A 347 0.94 7.98 -17.39
C ARG A 347 1.92 9.07 -16.98
N VAL A 348 1.81 9.57 -15.75
CA VAL A 348 2.77 10.53 -15.21
C VAL A 348 4.16 9.91 -15.07
N CYS A 349 4.26 8.67 -14.59
CA CYS A 349 5.54 7.96 -14.48
C CYS A 349 6.21 7.77 -15.85
N ASP A 350 5.45 7.33 -16.86
CA ASP A 350 5.92 7.14 -18.23
C ASP A 350 6.39 8.47 -18.86
N PHE A 351 5.65 9.55 -18.63
CA PHE A 351 6.03 10.89 -19.09
C PHE A 351 7.34 11.35 -18.43
N ILE A 352 7.51 11.16 -17.12
CA ILE A 352 8.74 11.52 -16.40
C ILE A 352 9.95 10.71 -16.91
N ILE A 353 9.77 9.43 -17.25
CA ILE A 353 10.87 8.56 -17.72
C ILE A 353 11.23 8.85 -19.19
N GLY A 354 10.24 8.92 -20.06
CA GLY A 354 10.45 8.89 -21.51
C GLY A 354 10.12 10.18 -22.24
N GLY A 355 9.53 11.17 -21.57
CA GLY A 355 9.02 12.40 -22.20
C GLY A 355 7.81 12.18 -23.11
N ASN A 356 7.31 10.95 -23.22
CA ASN A 356 6.17 10.61 -24.06
C ASN A 356 4.88 11.09 -23.40
N ILE A 357 4.17 11.99 -24.09
CA ILE A 357 2.88 12.50 -23.64
C ILE A 357 1.82 11.50 -24.06
N ALA A 358 1.25 10.79 -23.09
CA ALA A 358 0.10 9.93 -23.33
C ALA A 358 -1.13 10.77 -23.69
N GLU A 359 -1.99 10.27 -24.59
CA GLU A 359 -3.19 11.00 -25.02
C GLU A 359 -4.08 11.39 -23.84
N GLU A 360 -4.16 10.55 -22.80
CA GLU A 360 -4.97 10.81 -21.61
C GLU A 360 -4.48 12.02 -20.79
N LEU A 361 -3.26 12.50 -21.03
CA LEU A 361 -2.69 13.72 -20.47
C LEU A 361 -2.83 14.92 -21.41
N THR A 362 -3.78 14.89 -22.34
CA THR A 362 -4.05 16.01 -23.26
C THR A 362 -5.47 16.56 -23.10
N TYR A 363 -5.62 17.84 -23.41
CA TYR A 363 -6.92 18.51 -23.35
C TYR A 363 -7.94 17.90 -24.32
N ASP A 364 -7.55 17.66 -25.57
CA ASP A 364 -8.45 17.17 -26.62
C ASP A 364 -9.03 15.80 -26.27
N TRP A 365 -8.18 14.88 -25.82
CA TRP A 365 -8.64 13.57 -25.37
C TRP A 365 -9.64 13.67 -24.21
N GLN A 366 -9.43 14.60 -23.29
CA GLN A 366 -10.30 14.80 -22.13
C GLN A 366 -11.65 15.41 -22.52
N VAL A 367 -11.68 16.29 -23.53
CA VAL A 367 -12.92 16.77 -24.13
C VAL A 367 -13.73 15.62 -24.75
N ASP A 368 -13.06 14.70 -25.44
CA ASP A 368 -13.70 13.58 -26.12
C ASP A 368 -14.22 12.50 -25.16
N HIS A 369 -13.55 12.29 -24.03
CA HIS A 369 -13.80 11.15 -23.13
C HIS A 369 -14.47 11.53 -21.80
N THR A 370 -14.46 12.80 -21.40
CA THR A 370 -15.10 13.27 -20.16
C THR A 370 -16.32 14.13 -20.47
N LEU A 371 -17.51 13.62 -20.10
CA LEU A 371 -18.77 14.29 -20.37
C LEU A 371 -18.81 15.72 -19.78
N SER A 372 -19.18 16.68 -20.62
CA SER A 372 -19.28 18.12 -20.28
C SER A 372 -17.94 18.81 -19.96
N TYR A 373 -16.79 18.18 -20.26
CA TYR A 373 -15.49 18.77 -19.96
C TYR A 373 -15.20 20.05 -20.76
N SER A 374 -15.60 20.12 -22.04
CA SER A 374 -15.49 21.34 -22.85
C SER A 374 -16.26 22.51 -22.24
N LYS A 375 -17.52 22.29 -21.82
CA LYS A 375 -18.35 23.31 -21.16
C LYS A 375 -17.76 23.74 -19.81
N LEU A 376 -17.17 22.81 -19.06
CA LEU A 376 -16.45 23.12 -17.82
C LEU A 376 -15.22 24.01 -18.11
N SER A 377 -14.44 23.66 -19.13
CA SER A 377 -13.26 24.43 -19.57
C SER A 377 -13.64 25.87 -19.97
N GLU A 378 -14.74 26.04 -20.70
CA GLU A 378 -15.25 27.38 -21.04
C GLU A 378 -15.60 28.22 -19.80
N LEU A 379 -16.10 27.60 -18.73
CA LEU A 379 -16.41 28.31 -17.49
C LEU A 379 -15.13 28.76 -16.78
N PHE A 380 -14.09 27.93 -16.75
CA PHE A 380 -12.76 28.33 -16.26
C PHE A 380 -12.20 29.49 -17.09
N TYR A 381 -12.28 29.42 -18.42
CA TYR A 381 -11.80 30.48 -19.31
C TYR A 381 -12.51 31.83 -19.11
N LYS A 382 -13.80 31.80 -18.80
CA LYS A 382 -14.62 33.00 -18.57
C LYS A 382 -14.42 33.62 -17.19
N ASP A 383 -13.84 32.91 -16.23
CA ASP A 383 -13.60 33.39 -14.88
C ASP A 383 -12.13 33.80 -14.69
N PRO A 384 -11.78 35.11 -14.78
CA PRO A 384 -10.40 35.58 -14.70
C PRO A 384 -9.77 35.40 -13.32
N SER A 385 -10.55 35.05 -12.29
CA SER A 385 -10.04 34.79 -10.94
C SER A 385 -9.60 33.35 -10.73
N GLU A 386 -9.91 32.45 -11.67
CA GLU A 386 -9.45 31.06 -11.65
C GLU A 386 -8.40 30.83 -12.72
N SER A 387 -7.50 29.87 -12.45
CA SER A 387 -6.55 29.44 -13.48
C SER A 387 -7.27 28.60 -14.53
N ASN A 388 -6.95 28.84 -15.80
CA ASN A 388 -7.44 28.05 -16.92
C ASN A 388 -6.99 26.59 -16.83
N ILE A 389 -7.70 25.71 -17.54
CA ILE A 389 -7.26 24.34 -17.79
C ILE A 389 -6.12 24.40 -18.80
N ASP A 390 -4.92 23.99 -18.36
CA ASP A 390 -3.69 24.08 -19.13
C ASP A 390 -2.86 22.82 -18.95
N TYR A 391 -3.11 21.83 -19.81
CA TYR A 391 -2.32 20.60 -19.84
C TYR A 391 -0.85 20.84 -20.24
N SER A 392 -0.57 21.86 -21.04
CA SER A 392 0.80 22.18 -21.45
C SER A 392 1.64 22.69 -20.27
N GLY A 393 1.08 23.58 -19.46
CA GLY A 393 1.68 24.07 -18.22
C GLY A 393 1.85 22.94 -17.19
N VAL A 394 0.82 22.10 -17.02
CA VAL A 394 0.87 20.91 -16.15
C VAL A 394 2.02 19.97 -16.52
N LEU A 395 2.17 19.65 -17.80
CA LEU A 395 3.27 18.81 -18.28
C LEU A 395 4.62 19.52 -18.12
N GLY A 396 4.67 20.85 -18.30
CA GLY A 396 5.85 21.67 -18.02
C GLY A 396 6.29 21.60 -16.55
N GLU A 397 5.36 21.66 -15.60
CA GLU A 397 5.64 21.51 -14.17
C GLU A 397 6.19 20.12 -13.84
N ILE A 398 5.57 19.06 -14.37
CA ILE A 398 6.02 17.68 -14.18
C ILE A 398 7.40 17.45 -14.80
N ALA A 399 7.64 17.98 -16.00
CA ALA A 399 8.93 17.89 -16.68
C ALA A 399 10.03 18.64 -15.92
N THR A 400 9.69 19.80 -15.32
CA THR A 400 10.63 20.58 -14.49
C THR A 400 11.03 19.84 -13.22
N LEU A 401 10.09 19.11 -12.60
CA LEU A 401 10.42 18.22 -11.49
C LEU A 401 11.38 17.12 -11.97
N GLY A 402 10.98 16.36 -12.98
CA GLY A 402 11.74 15.24 -13.53
C GLY A 402 12.14 14.19 -12.48
N LEU A 403 12.96 13.21 -12.89
CA LEU A 403 13.47 12.18 -11.97
C LEU A 403 14.40 12.76 -10.89
N GLU A 404 15.24 13.72 -11.26
CA GLU A 404 16.22 14.32 -10.34
C GLU A 404 15.55 15.18 -9.26
N GLY A 405 14.53 15.97 -9.62
CA GLY A 405 13.75 16.73 -8.64
C GLY A 405 12.96 15.80 -7.72
N LEU A 406 12.37 14.74 -8.27
CA LEU A 406 11.65 13.75 -7.46
C LEU A 406 12.59 13.03 -6.48
N SER A 407 13.75 12.57 -6.96
CA SER A 407 14.80 11.91 -6.19
C SER A 407 15.28 12.78 -5.02
N ARG A 408 15.53 14.07 -5.26
CA ARG A 408 15.89 15.02 -4.19
C ARG A 408 14.76 15.27 -3.20
N GLY A 409 13.51 15.19 -3.63
CA GLY A 409 12.33 15.48 -2.81
C GLY A 409 11.83 14.33 -1.96
N ASN A 410 12.07 13.07 -2.37
CA ASN A 410 11.48 11.90 -1.72
C ASN A 410 12.47 10.93 -1.07
N GLY A 411 13.77 11.28 -1.07
CA GLY A 411 14.81 10.49 -0.40
C GLY A 411 15.11 9.15 -1.08
N LEU A 412 14.67 8.95 -2.32
CA LEU A 412 15.03 7.79 -3.14
C LEU A 412 15.99 8.21 -4.24
N THR A 413 16.92 7.34 -4.61
CA THR A 413 17.76 7.57 -5.80
C THR A 413 16.91 7.58 -7.07
N VAL A 414 17.47 8.11 -8.17
CA VAL A 414 16.84 8.06 -9.49
C VAL A 414 16.46 6.63 -9.89
N ASP A 415 17.34 5.66 -9.67
CA ASP A 415 17.07 4.27 -10.04
C ASP A 415 16.05 3.59 -9.11
N GLN A 416 16.00 3.98 -7.84
CA GLN A 416 14.94 3.55 -6.92
C GLN A 416 13.58 4.11 -7.33
N ASN A 417 13.52 5.37 -7.76
CA ASN A 417 12.29 5.96 -8.31
C ASN A 417 11.85 5.23 -9.59
N LYS A 418 12.77 4.93 -10.52
CA LYS A 418 12.46 4.14 -11.72
C LYS A 418 11.91 2.75 -11.38
N ARG A 419 12.45 2.10 -10.34
CA ARG A 419 11.90 0.83 -9.83
C ARG A 419 10.50 1.01 -9.27
N LEU A 420 10.29 1.99 -8.39
CA LEU A 420 8.98 2.31 -7.81
C LEU A 420 7.90 2.59 -8.88
N PHE A 421 8.28 3.29 -9.94
CA PHE A 421 7.38 3.62 -11.05
C PHE A 421 6.85 2.38 -11.79
N LYS A 422 7.62 1.30 -11.83
CA LYS A 422 7.31 0.10 -12.62
C LYS A 422 6.93 -1.10 -11.77
N SER A 423 7.13 -1.03 -10.45
CA SER A 423 6.96 -2.18 -9.57
C SER A 423 5.48 -2.54 -9.43
N GLU A 424 5.19 -3.80 -9.71
CA GLU A 424 3.91 -4.46 -9.42
C GLU A 424 4.01 -5.28 -8.11
N PHE A 425 5.21 -5.35 -7.51
CA PHE A 425 5.47 -6.10 -6.30
C PHE A 425 5.25 -5.20 -5.08
N ILE A 426 4.16 -5.44 -4.36
CA ILE A 426 3.74 -4.64 -3.20
C ILE A 426 4.85 -4.53 -2.15
N ASP A 427 5.58 -5.61 -1.88
CA ASP A 427 6.65 -5.59 -0.87
C ASP A 427 7.80 -4.66 -1.27
N GLU A 428 8.16 -4.61 -2.55
CA GLU A 428 9.18 -3.70 -3.08
C GLU A 428 8.69 -2.24 -3.00
N VAL A 429 7.43 -1.98 -3.35
CA VAL A 429 6.82 -0.65 -3.25
C VAL A 429 6.90 -0.13 -1.82
N VAL A 430 6.46 -0.94 -0.85
CA VAL A 430 6.48 -0.59 0.58
C VAL A 430 7.90 -0.36 1.08
N MET A 431 8.83 -1.26 0.73
CA MET A 431 10.24 -1.13 1.08
C MET A 431 10.83 0.20 0.59
N LEU A 432 10.58 0.55 -0.67
CA LEU A 432 11.07 1.80 -1.26
C LEU A 432 10.44 3.02 -0.59
N ILE A 433 9.13 3.02 -0.33
CA ILE A 433 8.48 4.15 0.36
C ILE A 433 9.07 4.34 1.77
N VAL A 434 9.16 3.26 2.56
CA VAL A 434 9.71 3.32 3.92
C VAL A 434 11.17 3.79 3.90
N LYS A 435 11.97 3.30 2.94
CA LYS A 435 13.36 3.73 2.76
C LYS A 435 13.47 5.22 2.41
N GLY A 436 12.64 5.71 1.49
CA GLY A 436 12.63 7.11 1.10
C GLY A 436 12.29 8.02 2.28
N ILE A 437 11.28 7.65 3.06
CA ILE A 437 10.90 8.38 4.28
C ILE A 437 12.04 8.35 5.30
N ASP A 438 12.64 7.18 5.53
CA ASP A 438 13.74 7.02 6.49
C ASP A 438 14.94 7.93 6.17
N ASN A 439 15.35 7.93 4.90
CA ASN A 439 16.43 8.78 4.43
C ASN A 439 16.15 10.28 4.61
N LEU A 440 14.89 10.72 4.46
CA LEU A 440 14.50 12.10 4.73
C LEU A 440 14.50 12.42 6.23
N THR A 441 14.18 11.46 7.09
CA THR A 441 14.16 11.66 8.54
C THR A 441 15.54 11.67 9.20
N HIS A 442 16.48 10.86 8.71
CA HIS A 442 17.81 10.70 9.33
C HIS A 442 18.94 11.47 8.61
N GLY A 443 18.64 12.11 7.48
CA GLY A 443 19.63 12.85 6.69
C GLY A 443 20.52 11.90 5.87
N TYR A 444 20.78 12.28 4.62
CA TYR A 444 21.65 11.56 3.70
C TYR A 444 23.13 11.85 3.93
#